data_AF-A0A9Q5NCM8-F1
#
_entry.id   AF-A0A9Q5NCM8-F1
#
_cell.length_a   1.000
_cell.length_b   1.000
_cell.length_c   1.000
_cell.angle_alpha   90.00
_cell.angle_beta   90.00
_cell.angle_gamma   90.00
#
_symmetry.space_group_name_H-M   'P 1'
#
loop_
_entity.id
_entity.type
_entity.pdbx_description
1 polymer ?
#
loop_
_entity_poly.entity_id
_entity_poly.type
_entity_poly.pdbx_seq_one_letter_code
_entity_poly.pdbx_strand_id
1 'polypeptide(L)'
;MAPSARAKAAGVSASSFLDLKAELAKKESEFTKKVPPPEKGKGTVWARTNKGVAARAARDIAALAADRVTAESARAALERKAKLYEKLRKGKTGGLTEAQIDSLLVDFDSKSVDDESGSDSEDVDESLTVRKPADDEDDPIIEYEDEFGRVRTARRSEVPRDYMPSAHEEQEHDDDPFVVRNPVDHFPVFEPSAERLAELQKAAEEADKPLESHYDATHEVRAKGAAFYAFSTDEERRQREMEELKRAREETERARRDTGALDVKPGESEGLATVVADGKEKGKETAHSRAMEKRKREIEERRKLVEAKRRKLKGGDKEGGTSTPAKDVTEKIDPFASAEADTIAKSQKSKLRRNRKAAASTPLAKSADDFLAALEHDLIAKGK
;
A
#
# COMPACT_ATOMS: atom_id res chain seq x y z
N MET A 1 63.17 -45.37 -5.15
CA MET A 1 63.08 -44.63 -3.87
C MET A 1 61.87 -43.71 -3.95
N ALA A 2 60.93 -43.83 -3.02
CA ALA A 2 59.67 -43.09 -3.02
C ALA A 2 59.80 -41.77 -2.24
N PRO A 3 59.24 -40.65 -2.70
CA PRO A 3 59.20 -39.43 -1.89
C PRO A 3 58.14 -39.55 -0.79
N SER A 4 58.58 -39.50 0.45
CA SER A 4 57.76 -39.43 1.65
C SER A 4 57.44 -37.97 2.01
N ALA A 5 56.22 -37.53 1.74
CA ALA A 5 55.66 -36.34 2.39
C ALA A 5 54.16 -36.52 2.58
N ARG A 6 53.75 -37.06 3.74
CA ARG A 6 52.37 -36.93 4.22
C ARG A 6 52.29 -35.62 5.00
N ALA A 7 51.64 -34.60 4.44
CA ALA A 7 51.33 -33.38 5.17
C ALA A 7 50.21 -33.67 6.19
N LYS A 8 50.50 -33.38 7.46
CA LYS A 8 49.55 -33.47 8.58
C LYS A 8 48.52 -32.34 8.42
N ALA A 9 47.24 -32.68 8.57
CA ALA A 9 46.15 -31.72 8.61
C ALA A 9 46.32 -30.80 9.82
N ALA A 10 46.87 -29.61 9.59
CA ALA A 10 46.90 -28.50 10.54
C ALA A 10 45.82 -27.49 10.12
N GLY A 11 45.11 -26.93 11.11
CA GLY A 11 43.97 -26.04 10.92
C GLY A 11 44.23 -24.94 9.89
N VAL A 12 43.16 -24.60 9.16
CA VAL A 12 43.18 -23.65 8.05
C VAL A 12 43.56 -22.26 8.56
N SER A 13 44.85 -21.95 8.55
CA SER A 13 45.37 -20.64 8.94
C SER A 13 45.30 -19.67 7.75
N ALA A 14 45.21 -18.37 8.02
CA ALA A 14 45.16 -17.34 6.98
C ALA A 14 46.36 -17.39 6.01
N SER A 15 47.53 -17.85 6.48
CA SER A 15 48.71 -18.08 5.65
C SER A 15 48.56 -19.27 4.70
N SER A 16 47.83 -20.32 5.09
CA SER A 16 47.53 -21.46 4.21
C SER A 16 46.66 -21.07 3.01
N PHE A 17 45.76 -20.10 3.17
CA PHE A 17 44.97 -19.55 2.06
C PHE A 17 45.82 -18.75 1.07
N LEU A 18 46.79 -17.99 1.56
CA LEU A 18 47.73 -17.25 0.70
C LEU A 18 48.63 -18.20 -0.08
N ASP A 19 49.08 -19.29 0.53
CA ASP A 19 49.90 -20.31 -0.14
C ASP A 19 49.09 -21.07 -1.21
N LEU A 20 47.83 -21.42 -0.91
CA LEU A 20 46.92 -22.03 -1.90
C LEU A 20 46.65 -21.07 -3.07
N LYS A 21 46.44 -19.78 -2.79
CA LYS A 21 46.28 -18.74 -3.83
C LYS A 21 47.54 -18.61 -4.67
N ALA A 22 48.72 -18.70 -4.06
CA ALA A 22 50.00 -18.66 -4.77
C ALA A 22 50.21 -19.93 -5.63
N GLU A 23 49.85 -21.12 -5.14
CA GLU A 23 49.89 -22.35 -5.93
C GLU A 23 48.90 -22.33 -7.10
N LEU A 24 47.68 -21.84 -6.89
CA LEU A 24 46.70 -21.65 -7.96
C LEU A 24 47.22 -20.69 -9.03
N ALA A 25 47.75 -19.53 -8.64
CA ALA A 25 48.33 -18.56 -9.58
C ALA A 25 49.52 -19.15 -10.36
N LYS A 26 50.37 -19.95 -9.69
CA LYS A 26 51.46 -20.68 -10.37
C LYS A 26 50.89 -21.67 -11.40
N LYS A 27 49.88 -22.46 -11.05
CA LYS A 27 49.25 -23.41 -11.98
C LYS A 27 48.51 -22.73 -13.13
N GLU A 28 47.85 -21.60 -12.90
CA GLU A 28 47.25 -20.78 -13.96
C GLU A 28 48.33 -20.22 -14.91
N SER A 29 49.45 -19.75 -14.37
CA SER A 29 50.58 -19.28 -15.19
C SER A 29 51.24 -20.41 -15.98
N GLU A 30 51.31 -21.62 -15.42
CA GLU A 30 51.81 -22.80 -16.13
C GLU A 30 50.83 -23.25 -17.21
N PHE A 31 49.52 -23.16 -16.95
CA PHE A 31 48.49 -23.53 -17.93
C PHE A 31 48.50 -22.57 -19.11
N THR A 32 48.59 -21.26 -18.86
CA THR A 32 48.71 -20.24 -19.92
C THR A 32 50.01 -20.34 -20.71
N LYS A 33 51.11 -20.78 -20.09
CA LYS A 33 52.38 -21.04 -20.79
C LYS A 33 52.39 -22.36 -21.59
N LYS A 34 51.68 -23.39 -21.12
CA LYS A 34 51.60 -24.71 -21.78
C LYS A 34 50.55 -24.78 -22.88
N VAL A 35 49.60 -23.84 -22.92
CA VAL A 35 48.68 -23.69 -24.04
C VAL A 35 49.41 -22.88 -25.14
N PRO A 36 49.72 -23.47 -26.31
CA PRO A 36 50.26 -22.70 -27.42
C PRO A 36 49.28 -21.57 -27.78
N PRO A 37 49.76 -20.38 -28.19
CA PRO A 37 48.88 -19.31 -28.63
C PRO A 37 47.98 -19.87 -29.74
N PRO A 38 46.66 -19.58 -29.73
CA PRO A 38 45.74 -20.19 -30.66
C PRO A 38 46.20 -19.85 -32.08
N GLU A 39 46.68 -20.86 -32.82
CA GLU A 39 46.86 -20.72 -34.25
C GLU A 39 45.51 -20.29 -34.82
N LYS A 40 45.54 -19.34 -35.76
CA LYS A 40 44.34 -18.81 -36.46
C LYS A 40 43.75 -19.87 -37.40
N GLY A 41 43.49 -21.07 -36.89
CA GLY A 41 42.75 -22.14 -37.52
C GLY A 41 41.30 -22.10 -37.08
N LYS A 42 40.39 -22.47 -37.97
CA LYS A 42 38.97 -22.60 -37.68
C LYS A 42 38.81 -23.61 -36.53
N GLY A 43 38.53 -23.13 -35.32
CA GLY A 43 38.36 -23.98 -34.15
C GLY A 43 37.37 -25.12 -34.43
N THR A 44 37.61 -26.26 -33.79
CA THR A 44 36.79 -27.48 -33.93
C THR A 44 35.30 -27.15 -33.79
N VAL A 45 34.42 -27.86 -34.51
CA VAL A 45 32.96 -27.57 -34.52
C VAL A 45 32.37 -27.53 -33.10
N TRP A 46 32.91 -28.32 -32.16
CA TRP A 46 32.52 -28.30 -30.74
C TRP A 46 32.95 -27.04 -29.96
N ALA A 47 33.90 -26.25 -30.47
CA ALA A 47 34.31 -24.97 -29.89
C ALA A 47 33.44 -23.80 -30.36
N ARG A 48 32.53 -24.01 -31.33
CA ARG A 48 31.59 -22.97 -31.77
C ARG A 48 30.48 -22.81 -30.74
N THR A 49 30.49 -21.70 -30.03
CA THR A 49 29.37 -21.32 -29.15
C THR A 49 28.16 -20.91 -29.99
N ASN A 50 26.96 -21.19 -29.49
CA ASN A 50 25.73 -20.78 -30.17
C ASN A 50 25.68 -19.24 -30.29
N LYS A 51 25.27 -18.75 -31.46
CA LYS A 51 25.14 -17.30 -31.71
C LYS A 51 24.23 -16.67 -30.64
N GLY A 52 24.72 -15.62 -29.98
CA GLY A 52 23.98 -14.89 -28.96
C GLY A 52 24.04 -15.46 -27.54
N VAL A 53 24.80 -16.54 -27.27
CA VAL A 53 25.01 -17.01 -25.88
C VAL A 53 25.71 -15.96 -25.03
N ALA A 54 26.77 -15.33 -25.55
CA ALA A 54 27.46 -14.26 -24.82
C ALA A 54 26.55 -13.06 -24.54
N ALA A 55 25.68 -12.69 -25.48
CA ALA A 55 24.72 -11.60 -25.30
C ALA A 55 23.62 -11.95 -24.28
N ARG A 56 23.16 -13.21 -24.23
CA ARG A 56 22.25 -13.69 -23.18
C ARG A 56 22.93 -13.69 -21.81
N ALA A 57 24.13 -14.26 -21.71
CA ALA A 57 24.91 -14.26 -20.48
C ALA A 57 25.18 -12.83 -19.96
N ALA A 58 25.54 -11.88 -20.84
CA ALA A 58 25.70 -10.48 -20.46
C ALA A 58 24.41 -9.85 -19.94
N ARG A 59 23.26 -10.16 -20.56
CA ARG A 59 21.94 -9.72 -20.07
C ARG A 59 21.62 -10.31 -18.70
N ASP A 60 21.87 -11.61 -18.50
CA ASP A 60 21.61 -12.29 -17.23
C ASP A 60 22.49 -11.72 -16.10
N ILE A 61 23.76 -11.41 -16.40
CA ILE A 61 24.67 -10.74 -15.45
C ILE A 61 24.15 -9.35 -15.09
N ALA A 62 23.68 -8.57 -16.07
CA ALA A 62 23.12 -7.24 -15.84
C ALA A 62 21.83 -7.30 -15.01
N ALA A 63 20.95 -8.29 -15.27
CA ALA A 63 19.73 -8.50 -14.50
C ALA A 63 20.06 -8.87 -13.04
N LEU A 64 20.98 -9.80 -12.81
CA LEU A 64 21.43 -10.17 -11.46
C LEU A 64 22.07 -9.01 -10.71
N ALA A 65 22.80 -8.12 -11.40
CA ALA A 65 23.37 -6.93 -10.79
C ALA A 65 22.28 -5.94 -10.35
N ALA A 66 21.25 -5.71 -11.18
CA ALA A 66 20.11 -4.88 -10.83
C ALA A 66 19.31 -5.46 -9.65
N ASP A 67 19.10 -6.79 -9.64
CA ASP A 67 18.43 -7.49 -8.55
C ASP A 67 19.23 -7.41 -7.24
N ARG A 68 20.57 -7.43 -7.30
CA ARG A 68 21.42 -7.25 -6.12
C ARG A 68 21.30 -5.86 -5.53
N VAL A 69 21.33 -4.81 -6.36
CA VAL A 69 21.18 -3.43 -5.87
C VAL A 69 19.83 -3.24 -5.19
N THR A 70 18.75 -3.77 -5.79
CA THR A 70 17.42 -3.71 -5.18
C THR A 70 17.37 -4.53 -3.88
N ALA A 71 17.95 -5.73 -3.83
CA ALA A 71 18.00 -6.55 -2.63
C ALA A 71 18.84 -5.92 -1.50
N GLU A 72 19.99 -5.33 -1.82
CA GLU A 72 20.85 -4.64 -0.86
C GLU A 72 20.17 -3.39 -0.31
N SER A 73 19.51 -2.60 -1.16
CA SER A 73 18.72 -1.45 -0.72
C SER A 73 17.56 -1.87 0.20
N ALA A 74 16.88 -2.96 -0.12
CA ALA A 74 15.80 -3.52 0.69
C ALA A 74 16.32 -4.03 2.04
N ARG A 75 17.47 -4.72 2.06
CA ARG A 75 18.14 -5.16 3.30
C ARG A 75 18.53 -3.98 4.17
N ALA A 76 19.16 -2.95 3.61
CA ALA A 76 19.54 -1.75 4.36
C ALA A 76 18.30 -1.04 4.94
N ALA A 77 17.19 -0.98 4.20
CA ALA A 77 15.93 -0.42 4.71
C ALA A 77 15.33 -1.27 5.85
N LEU A 78 15.37 -2.60 5.74
CA LEU A 78 14.92 -3.50 6.79
C LEU A 78 15.80 -3.44 8.04
N GLU A 79 17.12 -3.36 7.88
CA GLU A 79 18.05 -3.18 8.99
C GLU A 79 17.80 -1.86 9.73
N ARG A 80 17.57 -0.75 9.01
CA ARG A 80 17.19 0.52 9.62
C ARG A 80 15.89 0.41 10.42
N LYS A 81 14.87 -0.22 9.83
CA LYS A 81 13.58 -0.46 10.52
C LYS A 81 13.72 -1.35 11.75
N ALA A 82 14.55 -2.40 11.67
CA ALA A 82 14.81 -3.30 12.78
C ALA A 82 15.50 -2.56 13.94
N LYS A 83 16.53 -1.76 13.65
CA LYS A 83 17.19 -0.91 14.66
C LYS A 83 16.23 0.06 15.33
N LEU A 84 15.39 0.73 14.54
CA LEU A 84 14.38 1.66 15.04
C LEU A 84 13.37 0.95 15.94
N TYR A 85 12.87 -0.22 15.50
CA TYR A 85 11.97 -1.06 16.30
C TYR A 85 12.61 -1.50 17.62
N GLU A 86 13.87 -1.91 17.63
CA GLU A 86 14.58 -2.27 18.87
C GLU A 86 14.75 -1.08 19.81
N LYS A 87 15.02 0.13 19.28
CA LYS A 87 15.09 1.35 20.09
C LYS A 87 13.72 1.67 20.72
N LEU A 88 12.63 1.64 19.93
CA LEU A 88 11.27 1.86 20.42
C LEU A 88 10.83 0.80 21.44
N ARG A 89 11.12 -0.48 21.17
CA ARG A 89 10.83 -1.60 22.11
C ARG A 89 11.55 -1.42 23.45
N LYS A 90 12.74 -0.82 23.45
CA LYS A 90 13.53 -0.51 24.64
C LYS A 90 13.08 0.78 25.36
N GLY A 91 11.96 1.41 24.95
CA GLY A 91 11.46 2.66 25.55
C GLY A 91 12.26 3.91 25.16
N LYS A 92 13.09 3.84 24.10
CA LYS A 92 13.84 4.98 23.58
C LYS A 92 13.06 5.65 22.45
N THR A 93 13.29 6.93 22.22
CA THR A 93 12.58 7.69 21.16
C THR A 93 12.90 7.20 19.74
N GLY A 94 14.06 6.58 19.53
CA GLY A 94 14.48 6.12 18.20
C GLY A 94 14.71 7.26 17.18
N GLY A 95 14.77 8.50 17.64
CA GLY A 95 14.91 9.70 16.81
C GLY A 95 13.57 10.26 16.30
N LEU A 96 12.44 9.67 16.70
CA LEU A 96 11.11 10.16 16.36
C LEU A 96 10.68 11.27 17.33
N THR A 97 9.71 12.06 16.91
CA THR A 97 8.96 12.97 17.80
C THR A 97 7.88 12.21 18.54
N GLU A 98 7.44 12.73 19.69
CA GLU A 98 6.36 12.11 20.48
C GLU A 98 5.08 11.94 19.65
N ALA A 99 4.65 12.97 18.91
CA ALA A 99 3.51 12.88 17.99
C ALA A 99 3.67 11.79 16.90
N GLN A 100 4.90 11.60 16.38
CA GLN A 100 5.16 10.50 15.44
C GLN A 100 5.06 9.14 16.13
N ILE A 101 5.51 9.03 17.38
CA ILE A 101 5.41 7.81 18.16
C ILE A 101 3.95 7.48 18.47
N ASP A 102 3.16 8.47 18.89
CA ASP A 102 1.72 8.30 19.17
C ASP A 102 0.92 7.92 17.92
N SER A 103 1.37 8.36 16.74
CA SER A 103 0.76 7.96 15.47
C SER A 103 1.04 6.50 15.07
N LEU A 104 1.98 5.82 15.74
CA LEU A 104 2.29 4.43 15.47
C LEU A 104 1.10 3.55 15.87
N LEU A 105 0.78 2.58 15.00
CA LEU A 105 -0.28 1.60 15.29
C LEU A 105 0.07 0.62 16.41
N VAL A 106 1.33 0.61 16.85
CA VAL A 106 1.83 -0.23 17.92
C VAL A 106 2.13 0.64 19.12
N ASP A 107 1.39 0.40 20.20
CA ASP A 107 1.73 0.92 21.52
C ASP A 107 2.94 0.12 22.04
N PHE A 108 4.12 0.76 22.04
CA PHE A 108 5.36 0.15 22.50
C PHE A 108 5.49 0.13 24.02
N ASP A 109 4.81 1.02 24.74
CA ASP A 109 4.92 1.12 26.21
C ASP A 109 4.09 0.04 26.89
N SER A 110 2.94 -0.29 26.31
CA SER A 110 2.14 -1.44 26.74
C SER A 110 2.86 -2.78 26.48
N LYS A 111 3.66 -2.86 25.41
CA LYS A 111 4.31 -4.09 24.95
C LYS A 111 5.64 -4.38 25.62
N SER A 112 6.41 -3.36 26.01
CA SER A 112 7.69 -3.54 26.71
C SER A 112 7.49 -4.36 27.99
N VAL A 113 6.39 -4.12 28.71
CA VAL A 113 6.05 -4.81 29.97
C VAL A 113 5.72 -6.30 29.76
N ASP A 114 5.10 -6.67 28.63
CA ASP A 114 4.71 -8.06 28.35
C ASP A 114 5.89 -8.91 27.83
N ASP A 115 6.85 -8.29 27.12
CA ASP A 115 7.99 -8.97 26.51
C ASP A 115 9.15 -9.23 27.49
N GLU A 116 9.34 -8.38 28.52
CA GLU A 116 10.31 -8.64 29.61
C GLU A 116 9.95 -9.89 30.42
N SER A 117 8.68 -10.30 30.40
CA SER A 117 8.20 -11.53 31.03
C SER A 117 8.45 -12.80 30.18
N GLY A 118 8.84 -12.69 28.91
CA GLY A 118 8.86 -13.83 27.97
C GLY A 118 10.15 -14.08 27.20
N SER A 119 11.13 -13.17 27.27
CA SER A 119 12.39 -13.27 26.52
C SER A 119 13.60 -13.29 27.44
N ASP A 120 13.76 -14.39 28.17
CA ASP A 120 15.03 -14.83 28.77
C ASP A 120 16.03 -15.16 27.64
N SER A 121 16.58 -14.12 27.01
CA SER A 121 17.71 -14.22 26.09
C SER A 121 18.90 -13.43 26.62
N GLU A 122 19.20 -13.60 27.91
CA GLU A 122 20.44 -13.13 28.53
C GLU A 122 21.71 -13.81 27.96
N ASP A 123 21.57 -14.80 27.06
CA ASP A 123 22.68 -15.52 26.42
C ASP A 123 23.14 -14.93 25.07
N VAL A 124 22.65 -13.73 24.71
CA VAL A 124 23.32 -12.93 23.67
C VAL A 124 24.33 -12.05 24.37
N ASP A 125 25.57 -12.53 24.43
CA ASP A 125 26.71 -11.80 24.99
C ASP A 125 26.87 -10.42 24.31
N GLU A 126 26.28 -9.39 24.91
CA GLU A 126 26.36 -8.00 24.44
C GLU A 126 27.81 -7.47 24.39
N SER A 127 28.76 -8.18 25.03
CA SER A 127 30.19 -7.87 24.96
C SER A 127 30.88 -8.37 23.68
N LEU A 128 30.30 -9.34 22.96
CA LEU A 128 30.80 -9.80 21.66
C LEU A 128 30.40 -8.87 20.51
N THR A 129 29.28 -8.17 20.64
CA THR A 129 28.90 -7.11 19.71
C THR A 129 29.65 -5.83 20.07
N VAL A 130 30.86 -5.68 19.53
CA VAL A 130 31.54 -4.37 19.50
C VAL A 130 30.53 -3.37 18.96
N ARG A 131 30.12 -2.41 19.79
CA ARG A 131 29.28 -1.28 19.36
C ARG A 131 30.00 -0.64 18.19
N LYS A 132 29.54 -0.95 16.96
CA LYS A 132 29.94 -0.14 15.82
C LYS A 132 29.48 1.27 16.17
N PRO A 133 30.36 2.28 16.08
CA PRO A 133 29.90 3.65 16.17
C PRO A 133 28.76 3.76 15.17
N ALA A 134 27.57 4.10 15.68
CA ALA A 134 26.45 4.31 14.80
C ALA A 134 26.85 5.49 13.92
N ASP A 135 27.00 5.26 12.62
CA ASP A 135 27.16 6.30 11.59
C ASP A 135 25.83 7.07 11.42
N ASP A 136 25.15 7.36 12.53
CA ASP A 136 24.01 8.24 12.58
C ASP A 136 24.60 9.67 12.63
N GLU A 137 25.24 10.12 11.54
CA GLU A 137 25.78 11.48 11.40
C GLU A 137 24.69 12.56 11.60
N ASP A 138 23.44 12.17 11.40
CA ASP A 138 22.26 13.03 11.47
C ASP A 138 21.56 13.07 12.85
N ASP A 139 22.09 12.38 13.88
CA ASP A 139 21.45 12.32 15.20
C ASP A 139 22.04 13.36 16.17
N PRO A 140 21.31 14.45 16.50
CA PRO A 140 21.82 15.51 17.36
C PRO A 140 22.01 15.02 18.81
N ILE A 141 23.07 15.52 19.46
CA ILE A 141 23.29 15.32 20.89
C ILE A 141 22.43 16.32 21.64
N ILE A 142 21.61 15.84 22.57
CA ILE A 142 20.69 16.61 23.39
C ILE A 142 21.02 16.40 24.87
N GLU A 143 20.82 17.44 25.66
CA GLU A 143 20.89 17.41 27.12
C GLU A 143 19.51 17.03 27.67
N TYR A 144 19.47 16.03 28.55
CA TYR A 144 18.26 15.59 29.21
C TYR A 144 18.50 15.39 30.70
N GLU A 145 17.45 15.54 31.50
CA GLU A 145 17.50 15.29 32.94
C GLU A 145 17.15 13.83 33.22
N ASP A 146 18.07 13.13 33.89
CA ASP A 146 17.88 11.75 34.38
C ASP A 146 16.98 11.74 35.63
N GLU A 147 16.49 10.57 36.05
CA GLU A 147 15.61 10.34 37.23
C GLU A 147 16.12 10.98 38.54
N PHE A 148 17.44 11.18 38.61
CA PHE A 148 18.13 11.75 39.76
C PHE A 148 18.35 13.27 39.65
N GLY A 149 17.70 13.95 38.69
CA GLY A 149 17.85 15.38 38.44
C GLY A 149 19.25 15.77 37.96
N ARG A 150 19.94 14.85 37.27
CA ARG A 150 21.28 15.11 36.71
C ARG A 150 21.15 15.34 35.22
N VAL A 151 21.73 16.43 34.73
CA VAL A 151 21.84 16.69 33.30
C VAL A 151 22.84 15.70 32.68
N ARG A 152 22.39 14.93 31.71
CA ARG A 152 23.21 14.00 30.92
C ARG A 152 23.11 14.38 29.45
N THR A 153 24.20 14.15 28.71
CA THR A 153 24.23 14.30 27.26
C THR A 153 24.10 12.94 26.60
N ALA A 154 23.15 12.78 25.70
CA ALA A 154 23.03 11.62 24.83
C ALA A 154 22.52 12.03 23.45
N ARG A 155 22.69 11.14 22.47
CA ARG A 155 22.07 11.32 21.15
C ARG A 155 20.55 11.24 21.29
N ARG A 156 19.81 12.07 20.54
CA ARG A 156 18.34 12.14 20.61
C ARG A 156 17.70 10.76 20.51
N SER A 157 18.18 9.89 19.62
CA SER A 157 17.62 8.55 19.45
C SER A 157 17.87 7.58 20.61
N GLU A 158 18.80 7.90 21.50
CA GLU A 158 19.15 7.09 22.68
C GLU A 158 18.50 7.59 23.97
N VAL A 159 18.00 8.82 23.99
CA VAL A 159 17.28 9.41 25.13
C VAL A 159 16.01 8.58 25.40
N PRO A 160 15.79 8.13 26.65
CA PRO A 160 14.53 7.49 27.03
C PRO A 160 13.36 8.43 26.79
N ARG A 161 12.22 7.88 26.38
CA ARG A 161 11.09 8.69 25.93
C ARG A 161 10.58 9.63 27.01
N ASP A 162 10.52 9.17 28.25
CA ASP A 162 10.02 9.93 29.41
C ASP A 162 10.93 11.10 29.81
N TYR A 163 12.19 11.10 29.35
CA TYR A 163 13.14 12.19 29.59
C TYR A 163 13.40 13.02 28.34
N MET A 164 12.64 12.82 27.27
CA MET A 164 12.74 13.67 26.10
C MET A 164 12.14 15.03 26.45
N PRO A 165 12.90 16.15 26.31
CA PRO A 165 12.36 17.46 26.62
C PRO A 165 11.17 17.73 25.70
N SER A 166 9.99 17.84 26.29
CA SER A 166 8.80 18.20 25.53
C SER A 166 8.97 19.64 25.07
N ALA A 167 8.62 19.95 23.82
CA ALA A 167 8.75 21.31 23.27
C ALA A 167 7.92 22.35 24.07
N HIS A 168 7.03 21.88 24.94
CA HIS A 168 6.22 22.68 25.84
C HIS A 168 6.95 23.05 27.14
N GLU A 169 7.92 22.25 27.60
CA GLU A 169 8.65 22.50 28.86
C GLU A 169 9.77 23.53 28.72
N GLU A 170 10.32 23.74 27.52
CA GLU A 170 11.29 24.83 27.28
C GLU A 170 10.69 26.24 27.47
N GLN A 171 9.36 26.34 27.64
CA GLN A 171 8.66 27.60 27.79
C GLN A 171 8.39 27.99 29.25
N GLU A 172 8.64 27.07 30.20
CA GLU A 172 8.47 27.35 31.63
C GLU A 172 9.84 27.41 32.33
N HIS A 173 10.12 28.58 32.92
CA HIS A 173 11.22 28.95 33.84
C HIS A 173 12.44 29.64 33.19
N ASP A 174 12.91 30.82 33.62
CA ASP A 174 13.00 31.37 34.98
C ASP A 174 12.76 32.90 35.05
N ASP A 175 11.65 33.34 35.64
CA ASP A 175 11.59 34.66 36.28
C ASP A 175 11.94 34.48 37.76
N ASP A 176 13.23 34.37 38.08
CA ASP A 176 13.73 34.32 39.46
C ASP A 176 13.47 35.68 40.15
N PRO A 177 12.63 35.73 41.21
CA PRO A 177 12.27 36.97 41.90
C PRO A 177 13.45 37.64 42.65
N PHE A 178 14.63 37.00 42.73
CA PHE A 178 15.82 37.55 43.38
C PHE A 178 16.89 38.08 42.42
N VAL A 179 16.69 37.99 41.10
CA VAL A 179 17.60 38.62 40.14
C VAL A 179 17.33 40.12 40.08
N VAL A 180 18.25 40.92 40.64
CA VAL A 180 18.25 42.38 40.52
C VAL A 180 18.50 42.74 39.04
N ARG A 181 17.44 42.94 38.27
CA ARG A 181 17.51 43.53 36.93
C ARG A 181 18.00 44.97 37.05
N ASN A 182 19.13 45.25 36.42
CA ASN A 182 19.62 46.60 36.16
C ASN A 182 18.52 47.48 35.51
N PRO A 183 18.55 48.80 35.70
CA PRO A 183 17.42 49.70 35.40
C PRO A 183 16.91 49.56 33.96
N VAL A 184 15.69 49.02 33.91
CA VAL A 184 14.56 49.26 32.98
C VAL A 184 14.79 50.55 32.21
N ASP A 185 15.22 50.52 30.95
CA ASP A 185 14.38 51.01 29.85
C ASP A 185 15.03 50.82 28.46
N HIS A 186 16.10 50.01 28.34
CA HIS A 186 16.67 49.72 27.01
C HIS A 186 17.35 48.36 26.95
N PHE A 187 16.57 47.30 27.11
CA PHE A 187 16.92 46.03 26.50
C PHE A 187 16.32 46.01 25.10
N PRO A 188 17.11 45.83 24.02
CA PRO A 188 16.55 45.51 22.72
C PRO A 188 15.86 44.15 22.85
N VAL A 189 14.56 44.17 23.18
CA VAL A 189 13.71 43.00 23.06
C VAL A 189 13.74 42.64 21.58
N PHE A 190 14.29 41.47 21.27
CA PHE A 190 14.29 40.97 19.91
C PHE A 190 12.82 40.75 19.52
N GLU A 191 12.26 41.71 18.77
CA GLU A 191 11.00 41.54 18.06
C GLU A 191 11.32 40.74 16.79
N PRO A 192 10.94 39.45 16.72
CA PRO A 192 11.16 38.68 15.52
C PRO A 192 10.46 39.39 14.35
N SER A 193 11.10 39.45 13.19
CA SER A 193 10.46 40.01 12.00
C SER A 193 9.12 39.30 11.75
N ALA A 194 8.15 40.02 11.17
CA ALA A 194 6.84 39.43 10.84
C ALA A 194 6.97 38.16 9.97
N GLU A 195 8.01 38.10 9.14
CA GLU A 195 8.37 36.91 8.36
C GLU A 195 8.75 35.73 9.26
N ARG A 196 9.60 35.94 10.28
CA ARG A 196 10.01 34.91 11.22
C ARG A 196 8.85 34.42 12.09
N LEU A 197 7.95 35.31 12.50
CA LEU A 197 6.72 34.91 13.19
C LEU A 197 5.82 34.07 12.29
N ALA A 198 5.68 34.45 11.02
CA ALA A 198 4.90 33.66 10.05
C ALA A 198 5.55 32.29 9.77
N GLU A 199 6.89 32.20 9.74
CA GLU A 199 7.62 30.94 9.62
C GLU A 199 7.43 30.04 10.84
N LEU A 200 7.53 30.60 12.05
CA LEU A 200 7.26 29.87 13.30
C LEU A 200 5.81 29.38 13.38
N GLN A 201 4.86 30.23 13.00
CA GLN A 201 3.44 29.85 12.94
C GLN A 201 3.21 28.75 11.90
N LYS A 202 3.80 28.87 10.70
CA LYS A 202 3.71 27.80 9.69
C LYS A 202 4.35 26.50 10.16
N ALA A 203 5.51 26.57 10.80
CA ALA A 203 6.19 25.38 11.33
C ALA A 203 5.36 24.72 12.44
N ALA A 204 4.74 25.50 13.33
CA ALA A 204 3.81 25.01 14.33
C ALA A 204 2.56 24.41 13.70
N GLU A 205 1.92 25.11 12.74
CA GLU A 205 0.77 24.59 11.98
C GLU A 205 1.12 23.34 11.15
N GLU A 206 2.35 23.20 10.67
CA GLU A 206 2.83 22.00 9.98
C GLU A 206 3.15 20.86 10.92
N ALA A 207 3.60 21.15 12.14
CA ALA A 207 3.80 20.16 13.20
C ALA A 207 2.47 19.69 13.82
N ASP A 208 1.51 20.60 13.99
CA ASP A 208 0.16 20.34 14.53
C ASP A 208 -0.79 19.76 13.48
N LYS A 209 -0.47 19.89 12.19
CA LYS A 209 -1.15 19.09 11.17
C LYS A 209 -0.92 17.64 11.53
N PRO A 210 -1.97 16.87 11.86
CA PRO A 210 -1.79 15.45 12.09
C PRO A 210 -1.07 14.89 10.87
N LEU A 211 -0.11 14.01 11.12
CA LEU A 211 0.58 13.27 10.06
C LEU A 211 -0.47 12.39 9.38
N GLU A 212 -1.28 12.99 8.51
CA GLU A 212 -2.40 12.42 7.77
C GLU A 212 -1.85 11.47 6.70
N SER A 213 -1.19 10.42 7.16
CA SER A 213 -0.71 9.30 6.36
C SER A 213 -1.88 8.38 6.07
N HIS A 214 -2.85 8.90 5.31
CA HIS A 214 -3.96 8.10 4.86
C HIS A 214 -3.47 6.96 3.98
N TYR A 215 -4.18 5.84 4.02
CA TYR A 215 -3.87 4.69 3.18
C TYR A 215 -3.89 5.05 1.69
N ASP A 216 -2.77 4.82 1.01
CA ASP A 216 -2.67 4.93 -0.44
C ASP A 216 -2.78 3.54 -1.10
N ALA A 217 -3.82 3.41 -1.91
CA ALA A 217 -4.12 2.24 -2.70
C ALA A 217 -3.00 1.87 -3.68
N THR A 218 -2.19 2.81 -4.16
CA THR A 218 -1.19 2.56 -5.21
C THR A 218 -0.04 1.67 -4.72
N HIS A 219 0.27 1.71 -3.42
CA HIS A 219 1.33 0.92 -2.80
C HIS A 219 0.90 -0.51 -2.43
N GLU A 220 -0.39 -0.82 -2.49
CA GLU A 220 -0.90 -2.15 -2.15
C GLU A 220 -0.71 -3.15 -3.29
N VAL A 221 0.03 -4.22 -3.00
CA VAL A 221 0.32 -5.30 -3.96
C VAL A 221 -0.73 -6.41 -3.92
N ARG A 222 -1.57 -6.49 -2.87
CA ARG A 222 -2.63 -7.49 -2.78
C ARG A 222 -3.78 -7.24 -3.77
N ALA A 223 -4.46 -8.32 -4.13
CA ALA A 223 -5.67 -8.25 -4.94
C ALA A 223 -6.78 -7.53 -4.16
N LYS A 224 -7.28 -6.43 -4.72
CA LYS A 224 -8.38 -5.66 -4.17
C LYS A 224 -9.72 -6.34 -4.47
N GLY A 225 -10.62 -6.37 -3.48
CA GLY A 225 -11.95 -6.93 -3.65
C GLY A 225 -12.84 -6.12 -4.59
N ALA A 226 -13.96 -6.71 -5.03
CA ALA A 226 -14.90 -6.05 -5.94
C ALA A 226 -15.57 -4.78 -5.37
N ALA A 227 -15.59 -4.64 -4.04
CA ALA A 227 -16.13 -3.47 -3.34
C ALA A 227 -15.04 -2.49 -2.88
N PHE A 228 -13.83 -2.60 -3.41
CA PHE A 228 -12.74 -1.68 -3.08
C PHE A 228 -12.99 -0.30 -3.70
N TYR A 229 -12.92 0.75 -2.88
CA TYR A 229 -13.01 2.15 -3.30
C TYR A 229 -11.68 2.85 -2.99
N ALA A 230 -11.06 3.48 -4.00
CA ALA A 230 -9.83 4.23 -3.85
C ALA A 230 -10.14 5.69 -3.59
N PHE A 231 -9.92 6.16 -2.36
CA PHE A 231 -10.07 7.57 -2.03
C PHE A 231 -8.96 8.42 -2.65
N SER A 232 -9.27 9.68 -2.93
CA SER A 232 -8.29 10.69 -3.34
C SER A 232 -7.25 10.95 -2.24
N THR A 233 -6.06 11.37 -2.66
CA THR A 233 -5.02 11.89 -1.76
C THR A 233 -5.32 13.32 -1.30
N ASP A 234 -6.15 14.06 -2.04
CA ASP A 234 -6.53 15.43 -1.69
C ASP A 234 -7.59 15.38 -0.58
N GLU A 235 -7.32 16.00 0.58
CA GLU A 235 -8.16 15.85 1.78
C GLU A 235 -9.60 16.34 1.56
N GLU A 236 -9.78 17.50 0.92
CA GLU A 236 -11.13 18.00 0.59
C GLU A 236 -11.91 17.04 -0.31
N ARG A 237 -11.24 16.37 -1.26
CA ARG A 237 -11.89 15.42 -2.16
C ARG A 237 -12.21 14.13 -1.43
N ARG A 238 -11.27 13.62 -0.64
CA ARG A 238 -11.49 12.45 0.23
C ARG A 238 -12.69 12.67 1.15
N GLN A 239 -12.81 13.85 1.77
CA GLN A 239 -13.93 14.15 2.65
C GLN A 239 -15.27 14.13 1.89
N ARG A 240 -15.33 14.72 0.69
CA ARG A 240 -16.53 14.67 -0.16
C ARG A 240 -16.88 13.24 -0.58
N GLU A 241 -15.88 12.45 -0.98
CA GLU A 241 -16.04 11.04 -1.33
C GLU A 241 -16.55 10.22 -0.12
N MET A 242 -16.03 10.49 1.07
CA MET A 242 -16.49 9.88 2.32
C MET A 242 -17.93 10.26 2.66
N GLU A 243 -18.31 11.52 2.49
CA GLU A 243 -19.69 11.97 2.68
C GLU A 243 -20.65 11.32 1.68
N GLU A 244 -20.25 11.22 0.42
CA GLU A 244 -21.04 10.55 -0.62
C GLU A 244 -21.24 9.07 -0.27
N LEU A 245 -20.19 8.38 0.16
CA LEU A 245 -20.27 6.98 0.56
C LEU A 245 -21.16 6.80 1.81
N LYS A 246 -21.08 7.71 2.77
CA LYS A 246 -21.99 7.75 3.94
C LYS A 246 -23.45 7.93 3.51
N ARG A 247 -23.74 8.86 2.59
CA ARG A 247 -25.10 9.08 2.06
C ARG A 247 -25.63 7.84 1.34
N ALA A 248 -24.82 7.25 0.45
CA ALA A 248 -25.19 6.02 -0.24
C ALA A 248 -25.47 4.88 0.75
N ARG A 249 -24.66 4.76 1.81
CA ARG A 249 -24.92 3.81 2.90
C ARG A 249 -26.25 4.09 3.58
N GLU A 250 -26.53 5.32 3.99
CA GLU A 250 -27.80 5.67 4.62
C GLU A 250 -29.01 5.37 3.73
N GLU A 251 -28.93 5.67 2.43
CA GLU A 251 -29.98 5.35 1.46
C GLU A 251 -30.20 3.84 1.36
N THR A 252 -29.13 3.05 1.29
CA THR A 252 -29.24 1.59 1.24
C THR A 252 -29.81 1.02 2.54
N GLU A 253 -29.40 1.55 3.70
CA GLU A 253 -29.95 1.15 5.00
C GLU A 253 -31.44 1.52 5.13
N ARG A 254 -31.85 2.70 4.66
CA ARG A 254 -33.26 3.10 4.62
C ARG A 254 -34.06 2.19 3.70
N ALA A 255 -33.58 1.91 2.49
CA ALA A 255 -34.21 1.00 1.55
C ALA A 255 -34.33 -0.43 2.12
N ARG A 256 -33.31 -0.91 2.83
CA ARG A 256 -33.33 -2.20 3.54
C ARG A 256 -34.38 -2.25 4.64
N ARG A 257 -34.46 -1.19 5.47
CA ARG A 257 -35.51 -1.05 6.50
C ARG A 257 -36.91 -1.04 5.89
N ASP A 258 -37.11 -0.29 4.80
CA ASP A 258 -38.41 -0.18 4.12
C ASP A 258 -38.85 -1.50 3.45
N THR A 259 -37.89 -2.26 2.92
CA THR A 259 -38.14 -3.57 2.29
C THR A 259 -38.21 -4.72 3.30
N GLY A 260 -37.88 -4.47 4.58
CA GLY A 260 -37.86 -5.47 5.64
C GLY A 260 -36.67 -6.43 5.59
N ALA A 261 -35.67 -6.15 4.76
CA ALA A 261 -34.42 -6.89 4.68
C ALA A 261 -33.41 -6.32 5.69
N LEU A 262 -33.64 -6.58 6.98
CA LEU A 262 -32.71 -6.18 8.03
C LEU A 262 -31.45 -7.06 7.98
N ASP A 263 -30.28 -6.43 8.04
CA ASP A 263 -29.01 -7.14 8.13
C ASP A 263 -28.93 -7.84 9.49
N VAL A 264 -29.04 -9.16 9.48
CA VAL A 264 -28.81 -10.00 10.65
C VAL A 264 -27.31 -9.95 10.96
N LYS A 265 -26.95 -9.62 12.20
CA LYS A 265 -25.53 -9.66 12.60
C LYS A 265 -25.02 -11.10 12.48
N PRO A 266 -23.79 -11.32 11.99
CA PRO A 266 -23.21 -12.66 11.93
C PRO A 266 -23.24 -13.31 13.33
N GLY A 267 -24.06 -14.35 13.49
CA GLY A 267 -24.25 -15.07 14.77
C GLY A 267 -25.65 -14.97 15.38
N GLU A 268 -26.51 -14.07 14.92
CA GLU A 268 -27.93 -14.07 15.25
C GLU A 268 -28.66 -15.03 14.29
N SER A 269 -29.41 -16.00 14.81
CA SER A 269 -30.09 -17.01 13.99
C SER A 269 -31.13 -16.35 13.08
N GLU A 270 -31.05 -16.60 11.78
CA GLU A 270 -32.07 -16.22 10.80
C GLU A 270 -33.40 -16.90 11.13
N GLY A 271 -34.22 -16.16 11.86
CA GLY A 271 -35.59 -16.51 12.20
C GLY A 271 -36.35 -15.21 12.41
N LEU A 272 -37.65 -15.24 12.11
CA LEU A 272 -38.60 -14.17 12.37
C LEU A 272 -38.70 -13.90 13.89
N ALA A 273 -37.64 -13.36 14.48
CA ALA A 273 -37.59 -12.91 15.84
C ALA A 273 -38.07 -11.46 15.83
N THR A 274 -39.34 -11.31 16.19
CA THR A 274 -39.85 -10.08 16.78
C THR A 274 -38.83 -9.55 17.76
N VAL A 275 -38.29 -8.36 17.51
CA VAL A 275 -37.40 -7.66 18.42
C VAL A 275 -38.15 -7.48 19.74
N VAL A 276 -37.81 -8.29 20.74
CA VAL A 276 -38.18 -8.07 22.13
C VAL A 276 -37.18 -7.05 22.66
N ALA A 277 -37.49 -5.78 22.44
CA ALA A 277 -36.89 -4.67 23.17
C ALA A 277 -38.01 -3.97 23.95
N ASP A 278 -37.91 -4.12 25.27
CA ASP A 278 -38.57 -3.38 26.34
C ASP A 278 -40.10 -3.43 26.47
N GLY A 279 -40.50 -4.08 27.58
CA GLY A 279 -41.86 -4.26 28.06
C GLY A 279 -42.76 -3.02 27.96
N LYS A 280 -43.74 -3.11 27.06
CA LYS A 280 -45.13 -2.64 27.26
C LYS A 280 -45.96 -3.02 26.04
N GLU A 281 -46.61 -4.18 26.08
CA GLU A 281 -47.72 -4.45 25.18
C GLU A 281 -48.95 -3.64 25.62
N LYS A 282 -49.13 -2.48 24.99
CA LYS A 282 -50.47 -1.95 24.71
C LYS A 282 -50.56 -1.70 23.22
N GLY A 283 -51.63 -2.23 22.63
CA GLY A 283 -51.76 -2.53 21.21
C GLY A 283 -51.40 -1.39 20.28
N LYS A 284 -50.77 -1.75 19.17
CA LYS A 284 -50.78 -0.93 17.97
C LYS A 284 -50.88 -1.82 16.75
N GLU A 285 -51.98 -1.63 16.06
CA GLU A 285 -52.30 -2.19 14.76
C GLU A 285 -51.10 -2.05 13.82
N THR A 286 -50.86 -3.13 13.09
CA THR A 286 -49.95 -3.27 11.97
C THR A 286 -49.81 -2.00 11.14
N ALA A 287 -48.68 -1.31 11.26
CA ALA A 287 -48.23 -0.37 10.25
C ALA A 287 -47.81 -1.18 9.00
N HIS A 288 -48.80 -1.65 8.24
CA HIS A 288 -48.56 -2.12 6.89
C HIS A 288 -47.94 -0.95 6.12
N SER A 289 -46.71 -1.13 5.64
CA SER A 289 -46.02 -0.10 4.85
C SER A 289 -46.95 0.37 3.72
N ARG A 290 -46.95 1.67 3.41
CA ARG A 290 -47.80 2.26 2.34
C ARG A 290 -47.71 1.47 1.02
N ALA A 291 -46.58 0.82 0.77
CA ALA A 291 -46.37 -0.09 -0.36
C ALA A 291 -47.22 -1.38 -0.27
N MET A 292 -47.31 -2.00 0.91
CA MET A 292 -48.16 -3.19 1.14
C MET A 292 -49.65 -2.85 1.07
N GLU A 293 -50.03 -1.66 1.53
CA GLU A 293 -51.41 -1.18 1.41
C GLU A 293 -51.80 -0.94 -0.05
N LYS A 294 -50.90 -0.33 -0.85
CA LYS A 294 -51.09 -0.17 -2.30
C LYS A 294 -51.23 -1.54 -3.00
N ARG A 295 -50.36 -2.50 -2.68
CA ARG A 295 -50.43 -3.86 -3.23
C ARG A 295 -51.72 -4.58 -2.85
N LYS A 296 -52.22 -4.38 -1.62
CA LYS A 296 -53.50 -4.95 -1.17
C LYS A 296 -54.68 -4.35 -1.94
N ARG A 297 -54.68 -3.03 -2.14
CA ARG A 297 -55.70 -2.33 -2.94
C ARG A 297 -55.72 -2.83 -4.40
N GLU A 298 -54.56 -2.97 -5.03
CA GLU A 298 -54.46 -3.50 -6.41
C GLU A 298 -54.97 -4.96 -6.51
N ILE A 299 -54.69 -5.80 -5.50
CA ILE A 299 -55.18 -7.19 -5.45
C ILE A 299 -56.70 -7.22 -5.27
N GLU A 300 -57.27 -6.35 -4.43
CA GLU A 300 -58.71 -6.25 -4.21
C GLU A 300 -59.45 -5.71 -5.44
N GLU A 301 -58.89 -4.72 -6.14
CA GLU A 301 -59.42 -4.22 -7.41
C GLU A 301 -59.38 -5.31 -8.50
N ARG A 302 -58.30 -6.07 -8.58
CA ARG A 302 -58.20 -7.22 -9.50
C ARG A 302 -59.22 -8.30 -9.16
N ARG A 303 -59.47 -8.59 -7.88
CA ARG A 303 -60.51 -9.53 -7.44
C ARG A 303 -61.91 -9.03 -7.81
N LYS A 304 -62.23 -7.75 -7.57
CA LYS A 304 -63.50 -7.13 -7.97
C LYS A 304 -63.69 -7.18 -9.49
N LEU A 305 -62.64 -6.95 -10.28
CA LEU A 305 -62.70 -7.08 -11.74
C LEU A 305 -62.97 -8.52 -12.18
N VAL A 306 -62.33 -9.51 -11.55
CA VAL A 306 -62.59 -10.92 -11.84
C VAL A 306 -64.00 -11.32 -11.43
N GLU A 307 -64.49 -10.84 -10.29
CA GLU A 307 -65.84 -11.11 -9.82
C GLU A 307 -66.91 -10.44 -10.70
N ALA A 308 -66.67 -9.20 -11.15
CA ALA A 308 -67.52 -8.53 -12.12
C ALA A 308 -67.54 -9.26 -13.47
N LYS A 309 -66.40 -9.79 -13.93
CA LYS A 309 -66.35 -10.66 -15.12
C LYS A 309 -67.11 -11.96 -14.92
N ARG A 310 -66.97 -12.62 -13.75
CA ARG A 310 -67.73 -13.84 -13.40
C ARG A 310 -69.23 -13.57 -13.32
N ARG A 311 -69.65 -12.42 -12.78
CA ARG A 311 -71.06 -12.02 -12.70
C ARG A 311 -71.64 -11.69 -14.08
N LYS A 312 -70.86 -11.06 -14.97
CA LYS A 312 -71.25 -10.87 -16.38
C LYS A 312 -71.37 -12.20 -17.13
N LEU A 313 -70.44 -13.13 -16.90
CA LEU A 313 -70.52 -14.47 -17.52
C LEU A 313 -71.71 -15.28 -17.00
N LYS A 314 -72.02 -15.17 -15.70
CA LYS A 314 -73.16 -15.87 -15.06
C LYS A 314 -74.51 -15.20 -15.33
N GLY A 315 -74.52 -13.99 -15.90
CA GLY A 315 -75.72 -13.24 -16.29
C GLY A 315 -76.07 -13.35 -17.77
N GLY A 316 -75.33 -14.15 -18.55
CA GLY A 316 -75.54 -14.34 -19.99
C GLY A 316 -76.10 -15.72 -20.31
N ASP A 317 -77.31 -16.02 -19.85
CA ASP A 317 -78.12 -17.12 -20.38
C ASP A 317 -79.46 -16.57 -20.84
N LYS A 318 -79.52 -16.19 -22.12
CA LYS A 318 -80.70 -16.24 -23.01
C LYS A 318 -80.30 -15.86 -24.44
N GLU A 319 -80.56 -16.79 -25.36
CA GLU A 319 -80.49 -16.68 -26.84
C GLU A 319 -79.06 -16.61 -27.41
N GLY A 320 -78.56 -17.45 -28.31
CA GLY A 320 -79.16 -18.30 -29.34
C GLY A 320 -78.40 -18.05 -30.64
N GLY A 321 -77.73 -19.06 -31.23
CA GLY A 321 -77.29 -19.02 -32.64
C GLY A 321 -75.78 -19.00 -32.94
N THR A 322 -75.23 -20.19 -33.20
CA THR A 322 -74.25 -20.57 -34.26
C THR A 322 -73.45 -19.49 -35.02
N SER A 323 -72.10 -19.57 -34.95
CA SER A 323 -71.22 -20.02 -36.06
C SER A 323 -69.72 -19.81 -35.75
N THR A 324 -68.91 -20.78 -36.18
CA THR A 324 -67.44 -20.80 -36.30
C THR A 324 -67.11 -21.39 -37.69
N PRO A 325 -65.85 -21.47 -38.18
CA PRO A 325 -64.70 -20.55 -38.12
C PRO A 325 -63.91 -20.50 -39.47
N ALA A 326 -62.84 -19.66 -39.59
CA ALA A 326 -61.55 -19.95 -40.28
C ALA A 326 -60.74 -18.64 -40.44
N LYS A 327 -59.64 -18.43 -39.70
CA LYS A 327 -58.24 -18.84 -39.97
C LYS A 327 -57.59 -18.08 -41.14
N ASP A 328 -56.67 -17.17 -40.80
CA ASP A 328 -55.41 -17.05 -41.53
C ASP A 328 -54.24 -16.85 -40.56
N VAL A 329 -53.10 -17.46 -40.89
CA VAL A 329 -52.04 -17.89 -39.98
C VAL A 329 -50.99 -16.79 -39.79
N THR A 330 -50.70 -16.49 -38.52
CA THR A 330 -49.56 -15.68 -38.06
C THR A 330 -48.26 -16.50 -38.12
N GLU A 331 -47.26 -16.02 -38.85
CA GLU A 331 -45.86 -16.39 -38.60
C GLU A 331 -45.39 -15.76 -37.29
N LYS A 332 -44.95 -16.61 -36.36
CA LYS A 332 -44.37 -16.19 -35.08
C LYS A 332 -42.92 -15.81 -35.32
N ILE A 333 -42.59 -14.54 -35.13
CA ILE A 333 -41.21 -14.05 -35.04
C ILE A 333 -40.61 -14.58 -33.75
N ASP A 334 -39.52 -15.33 -33.86
CA ASP A 334 -38.79 -15.90 -32.72
C ASP A 334 -38.06 -14.76 -31.95
N PRO A 335 -38.38 -14.52 -30.65
CA PRO A 335 -37.87 -13.37 -29.91
C PRO A 335 -36.37 -13.46 -29.56
N PHE A 336 -35.73 -14.61 -29.78
CA PHE A 336 -34.32 -14.83 -29.50
C PHE A 336 -33.38 -14.46 -30.65
N ALA A 337 -33.87 -14.41 -31.90
CA ALA A 337 -33.04 -14.11 -33.07
C ALA A 337 -32.50 -12.66 -33.06
N SER A 338 -33.28 -11.71 -32.54
CA SER A 338 -32.87 -10.31 -32.36
C SER A 338 -31.76 -10.14 -31.32
N ALA A 339 -31.73 -10.97 -30.27
CA ALA A 339 -30.72 -10.88 -29.22
C ALA A 339 -29.36 -11.42 -29.68
N GLU A 340 -29.33 -12.47 -30.51
CA GLU A 340 -28.08 -12.99 -31.08
C GLU A 340 -27.44 -11.99 -32.06
N ALA A 341 -28.24 -11.33 -32.90
CA ALA A 341 -27.74 -10.32 -33.84
C ALA A 341 -27.04 -9.14 -33.13
N ASP A 342 -27.58 -8.71 -31.99
CA ASP A 342 -27.02 -7.60 -31.20
C ASP A 342 -25.69 -7.97 -30.51
N THR A 343 -25.50 -9.23 -30.13
CA THR A 343 -24.24 -9.71 -29.53
C THR A 343 -23.11 -9.79 -30.55
N ILE A 344 -23.42 -10.23 -31.77
CA ILE A 344 -22.45 -10.33 -32.88
C ILE A 344 -22.01 -8.92 -33.32
N ALA A 345 -22.94 -7.96 -33.38
CA ALA A 345 -22.64 -6.56 -33.73
C ALA A 345 -21.74 -5.87 -32.68
N LYS A 346 -21.92 -6.14 -31.39
CA LYS A 346 -21.05 -5.62 -30.31
C LYS A 346 -19.64 -6.22 -30.35
N SER A 347 -19.52 -7.51 -30.68
CA SER A 347 -18.22 -8.18 -30.85
C SER A 347 -17.38 -7.54 -31.96
N GLN A 348 -17.99 -7.24 -33.12
CA GLN A 348 -17.26 -6.61 -34.23
C GLN A 348 -16.86 -5.15 -33.96
N LYS A 349 -17.69 -4.37 -33.26
CA LYS A 349 -17.30 -3.00 -32.82
C LYS A 349 -16.14 -3.00 -31.82
N SER A 350 -16.01 -4.04 -30.99
CA SER A 350 -14.89 -4.14 -30.02
C SER A 350 -13.53 -4.41 -30.71
N LYS A 351 -13.52 -5.22 -31.78
CA LYS A 351 -12.30 -5.48 -32.57
C LYS A 351 -11.83 -4.24 -33.33
N LEU A 352 -12.75 -3.44 -33.88
CA LEU A 352 -12.40 -2.21 -34.59
C LEU A 352 -11.81 -1.12 -33.66
N ARG A 353 -12.26 -1.06 -32.39
CA ARG A 353 -11.70 -0.12 -31.39
C ARG A 353 -10.30 -0.50 -30.90
N ARG A 354 -9.94 -1.80 -30.83
CA ARG A 354 -8.57 -2.23 -30.51
C ARG A 354 -7.57 -1.83 -31.60
N ASN A 355 -7.93 -1.99 -32.87
CA ASN A 355 -7.02 -1.63 -33.97
C ASN A 355 -6.78 -0.12 -34.09
N ARG A 356 -7.76 0.72 -33.74
CA ARG A 356 -7.56 2.18 -33.70
C ARG A 356 -6.68 2.65 -32.53
N LYS A 357 -6.66 1.92 -31.41
CA LYS A 357 -5.81 2.26 -30.25
C LYS A 357 -4.34 1.89 -30.46
N ALA A 358 -4.04 0.90 -31.32
CA ALA A 358 -2.68 0.56 -31.74
C ALA A 358 -2.08 1.57 -32.73
N ALA A 359 -2.92 2.31 -33.49
CA ALA A 359 -2.46 3.33 -34.43
C ALA A 359 -2.20 4.71 -33.77
N ALA A 360 -2.75 4.95 -32.57
CA ALA A 360 -2.71 6.27 -31.92
C ALA A 360 -1.54 6.47 -30.94
N SER A 361 -0.72 5.45 -30.66
CA SER A 361 0.39 5.53 -29.69
C SER A 361 1.76 5.90 -30.29
N THR A 362 1.81 6.55 -31.46
CA THR A 362 3.08 6.88 -32.16
C THR A 362 3.36 8.39 -32.40
N PRO A 363 3.14 9.31 -31.44
CA PRO A 363 3.77 10.63 -31.54
C PRO A 363 5.22 10.64 -31.02
N LEU A 364 5.53 9.88 -29.94
CA LEU A 364 6.84 9.94 -29.26
C LEU A 364 7.96 9.17 -29.97
N ALA A 365 7.62 8.09 -30.69
CA ALA A 365 8.60 7.32 -31.47
C ALA A 365 9.08 8.09 -32.70
N LYS A 366 8.16 8.81 -33.37
CA LYS A 366 8.48 9.64 -34.53
C LYS A 366 9.39 10.82 -34.14
N SER A 367 9.16 11.46 -32.99
CA SER A 367 10.04 12.54 -32.52
C SER A 367 11.45 12.08 -32.16
N ALA A 368 11.62 10.82 -31.72
CA ALA A 368 12.94 10.26 -31.43
C ALA A 368 13.69 9.92 -32.72
N ASP A 369 13.00 9.35 -33.71
CA ASP A 369 13.58 9.06 -35.02
C ASP A 369 13.95 10.35 -35.77
N ASP A 370 13.11 11.39 -35.70
CA ASP A 370 13.40 12.71 -36.29
C ASP A 370 14.61 13.40 -35.63
N PHE A 371 14.77 13.26 -34.31
CA PHE A 371 15.93 13.78 -33.57
C PHE A 371 17.22 13.04 -33.94
N LEU A 372 17.19 11.71 -34.06
CA LEU A 372 18.35 10.93 -34.46
C LEU A 372 18.77 11.23 -35.90
N ALA A 373 17.82 11.43 -36.82
CA ALA A 373 18.10 11.84 -38.19
C ALA A 373 18.73 13.24 -38.25
N ALA A 374 18.27 14.18 -37.41
CA ALA A 374 18.87 15.51 -37.30
C ALA A 374 20.31 15.45 -36.76
N LEU A 375 20.58 14.59 -35.78
CA LEU A 375 21.89 14.41 -35.18
C LEU A 375 22.88 13.74 -36.14
N GLU A 376 22.41 12.79 -36.96
CA GLU A 376 23.21 12.19 -38.04
C GLU A 376 23.61 13.23 -39.09
N HIS A 377 22.68 14.09 -39.50
CA HIS A 377 22.99 15.20 -40.42
C HIS A 377 23.99 16.19 -39.84
N ASP A 378 23.89 16.50 -38.55
CA ASP A 378 24.79 17.43 -37.87
C ASP A 378 26.20 16.84 -37.70
N LEU A 379 26.31 15.54 -37.43
CA LEU A 379 27.59 14.81 -37.38
C LEU A 379 28.26 14.72 -38.75
N ILE A 380 27.48 14.51 -39.82
CA ILE A 380 27.99 14.49 -41.21
C ILE A 380 28.43 15.90 -41.62
N ALA A 381 27.74 16.95 -41.18
CA ALA A 381 28.11 18.34 -41.46
C ALA A 381 29.38 18.78 -40.72
N LYS A 382 29.61 18.26 -39.51
CA LYS A 382 30.80 18.56 -38.68
C LYS A 382 32.03 17.71 -39.02
N GLY A 383 31.85 16.66 -39.82
CA GLY A 383 32.88 15.70 -40.22
C GLY A 383 33.58 16.01 -41.56
N LYS A 384 33.57 17.26 -42.02
CA LYS A 384 34.36 17.73 -43.17
C LYS A 384 35.25 18.91 -42.79
#